data_AF-A0A5C7LLW9-F1
#
_entry.id   AF-A0A5C7LLW9-F1
#
_cell.length_a   1.000
_cell.length_b   1.000
_cell.length_c   1.000
_cell.angle_alpha   90.00
_cell.angle_beta   90.00
_cell.angle_gamma   90.00
#
_symmetry.space_group_name_H-M   'P 1'
#
loop_
_entity.id
_entity.type
_entity.pdbx_description
1 polymer ?
#
loop_
_entity_poly.entity_id
_entity_poly.type
_entity_poly.pdbx_seq_one_letter_code
_entity_poly.pdbx_strand_id
1 'polypeptide(L)'
;MSTPLSVPPVVTAYLELVRKRNPKIVLKAKEDSRLMQVVGFLVKPFNPTFNTRYTTTIGSTIWMPSAIASMLPEENFLEVVTHECQHILDDEQNPVLFKVSYLFPQVLALLSLFAILAIWWPMWLLALLCLLFLTPLPAYWRYKWELNGYRTSILFNRYYGRDSRRTETWIAEQITGPNYYFAWPFKAWVLNELKDESFLDEPRYQEITAFLNSWYGR
;
A
#
# COMPACT_ATOMS: atom_id res chain seq x y z
N MET A 1 9.47 18.01 19.66
CA MET A 1 9.84 16.61 19.93
C MET A 1 8.72 15.76 19.40
N SER A 2 9.02 14.82 18.50
CA SER A 2 8.03 13.88 17.98
C SER A 2 7.60 12.95 19.12
N THR A 3 6.29 12.68 19.20
CA THR A 3 5.78 11.66 20.12
C THR A 3 6.28 10.30 19.63
N PRO A 4 6.98 9.51 20.46
CA PRO A 4 7.44 8.20 20.06
C PRO A 4 6.26 7.34 19.59
N LEU A 5 6.49 6.58 18.53
CA LEU A 5 5.46 5.70 17.98
C LEU A 5 5.13 4.61 19.02
N SER A 6 3.93 4.66 19.57
CA SER A 6 3.44 3.62 20.49
C SER A 6 3.09 2.38 19.67
N VAL A 7 3.92 1.35 19.74
CA VAL A 7 3.75 0.10 18.97
C VAL A 7 3.27 -1.01 19.90
N PRO A 8 2.11 -1.64 19.63
CA PRO A 8 1.64 -2.76 20.45
C PRO A 8 2.62 -3.95 20.47
N PRO A 9 2.66 -4.74 21.57
CA PRO A 9 3.55 -5.90 21.67
C PRO A 9 3.35 -6.91 20.53
N VAL A 10 2.10 -7.17 20.12
CA VAL A 10 1.80 -8.09 19.00
C VAL A 10 2.41 -7.63 17.68
N VAL A 11 2.40 -6.32 17.42
CA VAL A 11 2.98 -5.75 16.19
C VAL A 11 4.49 -5.88 16.21
N THR A 12 5.11 -5.69 17.39
CA THR A 12 6.55 -5.89 17.56
C THR A 12 6.94 -7.35 17.28
N ALA A 13 6.21 -8.31 17.86
CA ALA A 13 6.44 -9.74 17.63
C ALA A 13 6.20 -10.15 16.16
N TYR A 14 5.17 -9.61 15.52
CA TYR A 14 4.94 -9.84 14.09
C TYR A 14 6.07 -9.29 13.23
N LEU A 15 6.53 -8.06 13.49
CA LEU A 15 7.67 -7.48 12.78
C LEU A 15 8.94 -8.31 12.97
N GLU A 16 9.18 -8.86 14.16
CA GLU A 16 10.29 -9.78 14.41
C GLU A 16 10.18 -11.06 13.57
N LEU A 17 8.98 -11.64 13.44
CA LEU A 17 8.73 -12.79 12.56
C LEU A 17 9.08 -12.46 11.10
N VAL A 18 8.51 -11.39 10.55
CA VAL A 18 8.71 -11.01 9.14
C VAL A 18 10.17 -10.61 8.88
N ARG A 19 10.84 -9.98 9.86
CA ARG A 19 12.26 -9.62 9.75
C ARG A 19 13.20 -10.81 9.62
N LYS A 20 12.80 -12.02 10.00
CA LYS A 20 13.57 -13.23 9.72
C LYS A 20 13.76 -13.45 8.22
N ARG A 21 12.78 -13.02 7.41
CA ARG A 21 12.86 -13.02 5.94
C ARG A 21 13.49 -11.74 5.41
N ASN A 22 13.05 -10.59 5.90
CA ASN A 22 13.55 -9.30 5.47
C ASN A 22 14.02 -8.43 6.65
N PRO A 23 15.31 -8.52 7.03
CA PRO A 23 15.84 -7.79 8.18
C PRO A 23 15.78 -6.26 8.06
N LYS A 24 15.55 -5.73 6.84
CA LYS A 24 15.53 -4.29 6.57
C LYS A 24 14.18 -3.65 6.91
N ILE A 25 13.15 -4.43 7.25
CA ILE A 25 11.82 -3.88 7.56
C ILE A 25 11.88 -3.03 8.83
N VAL A 26 11.50 -1.76 8.73
CA VAL A 26 11.42 -0.84 9.87
C VAL A 26 10.10 -0.11 9.89
N LEU A 27 9.48 0.00 11.06
CA LEU A 27 8.33 0.86 11.31
C LEU A 27 8.82 2.14 12.00
N LYS A 28 8.48 3.31 11.45
CA LYS A 28 8.90 4.62 11.97
C LYS A 28 7.74 5.61 12.00
N ALA A 29 7.82 6.57 12.91
CA ALA A 29 6.93 7.71 12.93
C ALA A 29 7.15 8.58 11.68
N LYS A 30 6.07 8.98 11.01
CA LYS A 30 6.12 9.79 9.79
C LYS A 30 6.69 11.18 10.06
N GLU A 31 6.48 11.69 11.27
CA GLU A 31 6.93 12.98 11.78
C GLU A 31 8.46 13.11 11.81
N ASP A 32 9.18 11.99 11.95
CA ASP A 32 10.64 11.95 12.04
C ASP A 32 11.34 12.08 10.67
N SER A 33 10.59 12.03 9.57
CA SER A 33 11.14 11.98 8.22
C SER A 33 10.99 13.30 7.47
N ARG A 34 12.13 13.97 7.21
CA ARG A 34 12.17 15.13 6.31
C ARG A 34 11.64 14.79 4.92
N LEU A 35 11.92 13.58 4.44
CA LEU A 35 11.40 13.10 3.16
C LEU A 35 9.87 13.09 3.17
N MET A 36 9.24 12.55 4.21
CA MET A 36 7.78 12.51 4.32
C MET A 36 7.17 13.91 4.44
N GLN A 37 7.85 14.84 5.12
CA GLN A 37 7.42 16.23 5.20
C GLN A 37 7.44 16.91 3.82
N VAL A 38 8.50 16.70 3.02
CA VAL A 38 8.61 17.21 1.64
C VAL A 38 7.56 16.59 0.74
N VAL A 39 7.42 15.26 0.74
CA VAL A 39 6.39 14.57 -0.05
C VAL A 39 5.01 15.08 0.34
N GLY A 40 4.72 15.17 1.64
CA GLY A 40 3.47 15.70 2.16
C GLY A 40 3.17 17.13 1.73
N PHE A 41 4.20 17.99 1.64
CA PHE A 41 4.06 19.34 1.10
C PHE A 41 3.69 19.33 -0.39
N LEU A 42 4.38 18.50 -1.20
CA LEU A 42 4.14 18.39 -2.64
C LEU A 42 2.75 17.84 -2.97
N VAL A 43 2.28 16.84 -2.21
CA VAL A 43 0.98 16.20 -2.46
C VAL A 43 -0.18 16.95 -1.78
N LYS A 44 0.08 17.93 -0.91
CA LYS A 44 -0.93 18.67 -0.14
C LYS A 44 -2.12 19.19 -0.97
N PRO A 45 -1.94 19.71 -2.20
CA PRO A 45 -3.07 20.17 -3.02
C PRO A 45 -4.07 19.07 -3.37
N PHE A 46 -3.63 17.81 -3.39
CA PHE A 46 -4.43 16.65 -3.79
C PHE A 46 -4.78 15.74 -2.60
N ASN A 47 -3.89 15.64 -1.62
CA ASN A 47 -4.04 14.84 -0.40
C ASN A 47 -3.56 15.64 0.82
N PRO A 48 -4.37 16.58 1.33
CA PRO A 48 -3.99 17.46 2.45
C PRO A 48 -3.79 16.70 3.77
N THR A 49 -4.29 15.47 3.87
CA THR A 49 -4.20 14.62 5.06
C THR A 49 -3.13 13.53 4.95
N PHE A 50 -2.29 13.57 3.90
CA PHE A 50 -1.21 12.59 3.67
C PHE A 50 -0.35 12.32 4.92
N ASN A 51 0.10 13.37 5.61
CA ASN A 51 0.97 13.24 6.77
C ASN A 51 0.26 12.83 8.06
N THR A 52 -1.07 12.90 8.11
CA THR A 52 -1.85 12.72 9.35
C THR A 52 -2.80 11.54 9.32
N ARG A 53 -3.14 11.01 8.13
CA ARG A 53 -4.14 9.95 7.95
C ARG A 53 -3.67 8.72 7.17
N TYR A 54 -2.48 8.77 6.56
CA TYR A 54 -2.00 7.69 5.70
C TYR A 54 -0.68 7.12 6.20
N THR A 55 -0.67 5.80 6.40
CA THR A 55 0.55 5.01 6.46
C THR A 55 1.13 4.94 5.04
N THR A 56 2.46 4.96 4.92
CA THR A 56 3.12 4.93 3.62
C THR A 56 4.38 4.09 3.71
N THR A 57 4.53 3.16 2.78
CA THR A 57 5.74 2.35 2.66
C THR A 57 6.64 2.88 1.55
N ILE A 58 7.93 3.08 1.86
CA ILE A 58 8.97 3.38 0.86
C ILE A 58 10.16 2.47 1.12
N GLY A 59 10.49 1.65 0.11
CA GLY A 59 11.48 0.57 0.26
C GLY A 59 11.06 -0.35 1.41
N SER A 60 11.96 -0.60 2.35
CA SER A 60 11.67 -1.43 3.54
C SER A 60 11.20 -0.64 4.76
N THR A 61 10.81 0.64 4.61
CA THR A 61 10.36 1.46 5.76
C THR A 61 8.88 1.78 5.67
N ILE A 62 8.15 1.42 6.71
CA ILE A 62 6.74 1.75 6.95
C ILE A 62 6.70 3.05 7.77
N TRP A 63 6.12 4.11 7.20
CA TRP A 63 5.96 5.41 7.83
C TRP A 63 4.51 5.59 8.29
N MET A 64 4.29 5.53 9.60
CA MET A 64 2.98 5.68 10.21
C MET A 64 2.89 6.98 11.01
N PRO A 65 1.84 7.80 10.85
CA PRO A 65 1.63 8.98 11.70
C PRO A 65 1.40 8.57 13.17
N SER A 66 2.13 9.17 14.11
CA SER A 66 2.04 8.84 15.55
C SER A 66 0.64 9.06 16.12
N ALA A 67 -0.11 10.04 15.59
CA ALA A 67 -1.49 10.30 15.99
C ALA A 67 -2.43 9.12 15.64
N ILE A 68 -2.25 8.50 14.47
CA ILE A 68 -3.05 7.32 14.07
C ILE A 68 -2.65 6.13 14.92
N ALA A 69 -1.35 5.89 15.06
CA ALA A 69 -0.81 4.79 15.86
C ALA A 69 -1.36 4.77 17.29
N SER A 70 -1.60 5.95 17.88
CA SER A 70 -2.13 6.09 19.24
C SER A 70 -3.66 5.88 19.34
N MET A 71 -4.38 5.95 18.22
CA MET A 71 -5.85 5.83 18.18
C MET A 71 -6.33 4.47 17.66
N LEU A 72 -5.49 3.72 16.94
CA LEU A 72 -5.85 2.44 16.39
C LEU A 72 -5.93 1.36 17.47
N PRO A 73 -7.02 0.56 17.51
CA PRO A 73 -7.02 -0.70 18.25
C PRO A 73 -5.87 -1.59 17.81
N GLU A 74 -5.33 -2.39 18.74
CA GLU A 74 -4.19 -3.29 18.49
C GLU A 74 -4.37 -4.14 17.22
N GLU A 75 -5.54 -4.75 17.07
CA GLU A 75 -5.91 -5.58 15.92
C GLU A 75 -5.84 -4.83 14.59
N ASN A 76 -6.31 -3.59 14.54
CA ASN A 76 -6.30 -2.78 13.32
C ASN A 76 -4.90 -2.22 13.04
N PHE A 77 -4.12 -1.94 14.08
CA PHE A 77 -2.71 -1.58 13.92
C PHE A 77 -1.96 -2.73 13.26
N LEU A 78 -2.12 -3.94 13.81
CA LEU A 78 -1.50 -5.15 13.28
C LEU A 78 -1.93 -5.41 11.83
N GLU A 79 -3.22 -5.26 11.52
CA GLU A 79 -3.75 -5.40 10.16
C GLU A 79 -3.06 -4.44 9.18
N VAL A 80 -2.97 -3.15 9.52
CA VAL A 80 -2.30 -2.13 8.69
C VAL A 80 -0.82 -2.46 8.52
N VAL A 81 -0.10 -2.81 9.58
CA VAL A 81 1.33 -3.17 9.46
C VAL A 81 1.52 -4.44 8.63
N THR A 82 0.63 -5.43 8.77
CA THR A 82 0.65 -6.66 7.98
C THR A 82 0.45 -6.36 6.49
N HIS A 83 -0.51 -5.50 6.15
CA HIS A 83 -0.73 -5.01 4.79
C HIS A 83 0.54 -4.36 4.21
N GLU A 84 1.14 -3.42 4.93
CA GLU A 84 2.34 -2.72 4.48
C GLU A 84 3.56 -3.66 4.35
N CYS A 85 3.68 -4.66 5.22
CA CYS A 85 4.70 -5.70 5.08
C CYS A 85 4.54 -6.50 3.78
N GLN A 86 3.32 -6.78 3.32
CA GLN A 86 3.11 -7.48 2.05
C GLN A 86 3.67 -6.69 0.86
N HIS A 87 3.48 -5.37 0.83
CA HIS A 87 4.08 -4.51 -0.20
C HIS A 87 5.61 -4.59 -0.19
N ILE A 88 6.23 -4.66 0.99
CA ILE A 88 7.69 -4.80 1.09
C ILE A 88 8.16 -6.17 0.58
N LEU A 89 7.44 -7.24 0.94
CA LEU A 89 7.77 -8.59 0.49
C LEU A 89 7.56 -8.76 -1.02
N ASP A 90 6.53 -8.13 -1.58
CA ASP A 90 6.30 -8.08 -3.02
C ASP A 90 7.41 -7.31 -3.77
N ASP A 91 7.88 -6.18 -3.22
CA ASP A 91 9.05 -5.46 -3.75
C ASP A 91 10.35 -6.28 -3.62
N GLU A 92 10.52 -7.08 -2.56
CA GLU A 92 11.71 -7.91 -2.40
C GLU A 92 11.74 -9.08 -3.39
N GLN A 93 10.59 -9.72 -3.64
CA GLN A 93 10.51 -10.85 -4.56
C GLN A 93 10.82 -10.43 -6.00
N ASN A 94 10.27 -9.30 -6.45
CA ASN A 94 10.46 -8.83 -7.83
C ASN A 94 10.60 -7.29 -7.90
N PRO A 95 11.73 -6.70 -7.47
CA PRO A 95 11.84 -5.26 -7.23
C PRO A 95 11.63 -4.40 -8.46
N VAL A 96 12.12 -4.85 -9.62
CA VAL A 96 11.95 -4.11 -10.88
C VAL A 96 10.50 -4.22 -11.36
N LEU A 97 9.95 -5.43 -11.37
CA LEU A 97 8.58 -5.66 -11.81
C LEU A 97 7.60 -4.93 -10.91
N PHE A 98 7.74 -5.03 -9.59
CA PHE A 98 6.90 -4.35 -8.61
C PHE A 98 6.93 -2.85 -8.87
N LYS A 99 8.10 -2.20 -8.83
CA LYS A 99 8.20 -0.73 -8.99
C LYS A 99 7.63 -0.23 -10.33
N VAL A 100 7.98 -0.90 -11.43
CA VAL A 100 7.52 -0.48 -12.77
C VAL A 100 6.02 -0.72 -12.92
N SER A 101 5.53 -1.90 -12.56
CA SER A 101 4.11 -2.26 -12.75
C SER A 101 3.19 -1.53 -11.77
N TYR A 102 3.64 -1.28 -10.54
CA TYR A 102 2.89 -0.51 -9.54
C TYR A 102 2.68 0.95 -9.97
N LEU A 103 3.65 1.55 -10.68
CA LEU A 103 3.54 2.89 -11.23
C LEU A 103 2.97 2.94 -12.65
N PHE A 104 2.64 1.80 -13.25
CA PHE A 104 2.10 1.75 -14.60
C PHE A 104 0.59 2.05 -14.60
N PRO A 105 0.08 2.92 -15.49
CA PRO A 105 0.76 3.54 -16.63
C PRO A 105 1.44 4.88 -16.35
N GLN A 106 1.30 5.48 -15.15
CA GLN A 106 1.78 6.82 -14.82
C GLN A 106 3.30 6.99 -15.03
N VAL A 107 4.09 5.94 -14.88
CA VAL A 107 5.54 5.95 -15.16
C VAL A 107 5.86 6.37 -16.59
N LEU A 108 4.96 6.12 -17.55
CA LEU A 108 5.12 6.53 -18.95
C LEU A 108 5.11 8.05 -19.12
N ALA A 109 4.56 8.80 -18.16
CA ALA A 109 4.62 10.25 -18.19
C ALA A 109 6.06 10.79 -18.13
N LEU A 110 7.01 10.03 -17.57
CA LEU A 110 8.42 10.43 -17.57
C LEU A 110 9.01 10.55 -18.97
N LEU A 111 8.43 9.87 -19.97
CA LEU A 111 8.83 10.00 -21.38
C LEU A 111 8.58 11.42 -21.91
N SER A 112 7.73 12.22 -21.27
CA SER A 112 7.53 13.62 -21.65
C SER A 112 8.77 14.48 -21.42
N LEU A 113 9.70 14.07 -20.57
CA LEU A 113 10.98 14.76 -20.36
C LEU A 113 11.83 14.77 -21.64
N PHE A 114 11.66 13.78 -22.53
CA PHE A 114 12.33 13.75 -23.83
C PHE A 114 11.86 14.85 -24.78
N ALA A 115 10.74 15.53 -24.50
CA ALA A 115 10.29 16.69 -25.28
C ALA A 115 11.35 17.81 -25.30
N ILE A 116 12.10 17.97 -24.21
CA ILE A 116 13.18 18.97 -24.10
C ILE A 116 14.30 18.66 -25.11
N LEU A 117 14.67 17.38 -25.23
CA LEU A 117 15.73 16.94 -26.16
C LEU A 117 15.26 16.93 -27.61
N ALA A 118 13.97 16.73 -27.85
CA ALA A 118 13.37 16.67 -29.17
C ALA A 118 12.85 18.02 -29.68
N ILE A 119 13.15 19.16 -29.04
CA ILE A 119 12.53 20.47 -29.33
C ILE A 119 12.64 20.90 -30.80
N TRP A 120 13.69 20.48 -31.49
CA TRP A 120 13.94 20.79 -32.90
C TRP A 120 13.17 19.90 -33.88
N TRP A 121 12.53 18.83 -33.41
CA TRP A 121 11.88 17.78 -34.23
C TRP A 121 10.42 17.58 -33.80
N PRO A 122 9.46 17.33 -34.71
CA PRO A 122 8.04 17.17 -34.35
C PRO A 122 7.73 16.14 -33.26
N MET A 123 8.67 15.23 -32.99
CA MET A 123 8.63 14.24 -31.91
C MET A 123 8.48 14.84 -30.50
N TRP A 124 8.79 16.12 -30.28
CA TRP A 124 8.53 16.76 -28.98
C TRP A 124 7.04 16.76 -28.62
N LEU A 125 6.14 16.87 -29.61
CA LEU A 125 4.70 16.78 -29.39
C LEU A 125 4.30 15.37 -28.92
N LEU A 126 4.87 14.33 -29.52
CA LEU A 126 4.60 12.94 -29.12
C LEU A 126 5.11 12.67 -27.69
N ALA A 127 6.29 13.20 -27.34
CA ALA A 127 6.80 13.13 -25.98
C ALA A 127 5.84 13.85 -25.00
N LEU A 128 5.36 15.05 -25.33
CA LEU A 128 4.39 15.76 -24.49
C LEU A 128 3.05 15.03 -24.35
N LEU A 129 2.59 14.32 -25.38
CA LEU A 129 1.38 13.50 -25.28
C LEU A 129 1.48 12.43 -24.18
N CYS A 130 2.68 12.01 -23.77
CA CYS A 130 2.86 11.09 -22.66
C CYS A 130 2.36 11.66 -21.31
N LEU A 131 2.19 12.98 -21.18
CA LEU A 131 1.55 13.58 -20.00
C LEU A 131 0.10 13.10 -19.80
N LEU A 132 -0.56 12.60 -20.85
CA LEU A 132 -1.89 11.98 -20.74
C LEU A 132 -1.88 10.75 -19.83
N PHE A 133 -0.75 10.06 -19.66
CA PHE A 133 -0.63 8.95 -18.72
C PHE A 133 -0.70 9.38 -17.25
N LEU A 134 -0.59 10.68 -16.95
CA LEU A 134 -0.87 11.22 -15.62
C LEU A 134 -2.36 11.29 -15.33
N THR A 135 -3.25 11.13 -16.31
CA THR A 135 -4.71 11.08 -16.06
C THR A 135 -5.09 9.80 -15.29
N PRO A 136 -6.26 9.73 -14.63
CA PRO A 136 -6.68 8.57 -13.83
C PRO A 136 -7.08 7.39 -14.73
N LEU A 137 -6.09 6.85 -15.43
CA LEU A 137 -6.21 5.66 -16.26
C LEU A 137 -6.21 4.41 -15.39
N PRO A 138 -6.97 3.37 -15.78
CA PRO A 138 -6.92 2.07 -15.09
C PRO A 138 -5.49 1.52 -14.99
N ALA A 139 -5.02 1.32 -13.77
CA ALA A 139 -3.72 0.80 -13.40
C ALA A 139 -3.87 -0.63 -12.88
N TYR A 140 -4.11 -1.58 -13.79
CA TYR A 140 -4.39 -2.99 -13.45
C TYR A 140 -3.36 -3.60 -12.49
N TRP A 141 -2.08 -3.40 -12.75
CA TRP A 141 -1.01 -3.97 -11.94
C TRP A 141 -0.96 -3.38 -10.54
N ARG A 142 -1.08 -2.06 -10.40
CA ARG A 142 -1.22 -1.39 -9.11
C ARG A 142 -2.39 -1.99 -8.33
N TYR A 143 -3.53 -2.18 -8.97
CA TYR A 143 -4.69 -2.85 -8.38
C TYR A 143 -4.37 -4.25 -7.85
N LYS A 144 -3.68 -5.10 -8.63
CA LYS A 144 -3.32 -6.46 -8.18
C LYS A 144 -2.39 -6.45 -6.97
N TRP A 145 -1.41 -5.55 -6.92
CA TRP A 145 -0.54 -5.39 -5.75
C TRP A 145 -1.31 -4.91 -4.52
N GLU A 146 -2.19 -3.93 -4.68
CA GLU A 146 -3.07 -3.48 -3.59
C GLU A 146 -4.02 -4.58 -3.10
N LEU A 147 -4.53 -5.40 -4.02
CA LEU A 147 -5.37 -6.53 -3.66
C LEU A 147 -4.62 -7.54 -2.79
N ASN A 148 -3.35 -7.82 -3.09
CA ASN A 148 -2.51 -8.69 -2.25
C ASN A 148 -2.36 -8.14 -0.83
N GLY A 149 -2.16 -6.82 -0.71
CA GLY A 149 -2.19 -6.14 0.57
C GLY A 149 -3.54 -6.29 1.27
N TYR A 150 -4.65 -5.98 0.59
CA TYR A 150 -6.00 -6.01 1.19
C TYR A 150 -6.55 -7.40 1.50
N ARG A 151 -6.00 -8.45 0.90
CA ARG A 151 -6.27 -9.83 1.29
C ARG A 151 -5.89 -10.11 2.76
N THR A 152 -4.92 -9.37 3.32
CA THR A 152 -4.65 -9.45 4.76
C THR A 152 -5.84 -8.93 5.58
N SER A 153 -6.49 -7.85 5.17
CA SER A 153 -7.72 -7.36 5.82
C SER A 153 -8.85 -8.39 5.80
N ILE A 154 -9.03 -9.09 4.68
CA ILE A 154 -10.02 -10.19 4.57
C ILE A 154 -9.67 -11.33 5.53
N LEU A 155 -8.39 -11.72 5.59
CA LEU A 155 -7.89 -12.72 6.54
C LEU A 155 -8.17 -12.32 7.99
N PHE A 156 -7.87 -11.07 8.35
CA PHE A 156 -8.12 -10.54 9.70
C PHE A 156 -9.61 -10.56 10.05
N ASN A 157 -10.48 -10.16 9.12
CA ASN A 157 -11.92 -10.26 9.34
C ASN A 157 -12.38 -11.68 9.60
N ARG A 158 -11.89 -12.64 8.80
CA ARG A 158 -12.23 -14.05 8.99
C ARG A 158 -11.72 -14.56 10.33
N TYR A 159 -10.49 -14.20 10.70
CA TYR A 159 -9.89 -14.57 11.98
C TYR A 159 -10.68 -14.04 13.18
N TYR A 160 -11.09 -12.77 13.15
CA TYR A 160 -11.83 -12.13 14.24
C TYR A 160 -13.35 -12.32 14.16
N GLY A 161 -13.87 -12.97 13.12
CA GLY A 161 -15.31 -13.15 12.90
C GLY A 161 -16.07 -11.86 12.57
N ARG A 162 -15.40 -10.90 11.92
CA ARG A 162 -15.98 -9.63 11.45
C ARG A 162 -16.74 -9.84 10.14
N ASP A 163 -17.73 -8.98 9.86
CA ASP A 163 -18.48 -9.02 8.60
C ASP A 163 -17.59 -8.69 7.39
N SER A 164 -17.32 -9.70 6.57
CA SER A 164 -16.45 -9.56 5.39
C SER A 164 -17.04 -8.60 4.35
N ARG A 165 -18.37 -8.55 4.20
CA ARG A 165 -19.04 -7.77 3.14
C ARG A 165 -18.78 -6.28 3.28
N ARG A 166 -18.76 -5.79 4.52
CA ARG A 166 -18.49 -4.37 4.80
C ARG A 166 -17.07 -4.01 4.39
N THR A 167 -16.09 -4.85 4.71
CA THR A 167 -14.69 -4.61 4.34
C THR A 167 -14.47 -4.80 2.85
N GLU A 168 -15.05 -5.81 2.22
CA GLU A 168 -15.00 -6.00 0.77
C GLU A 168 -15.51 -4.75 0.03
N THR A 169 -16.64 -4.21 0.48
CA THR A 169 -17.23 -2.99 -0.09
C THR A 169 -16.33 -1.78 0.13
N TRP A 170 -15.77 -1.63 1.33
CA TRP A 170 -14.85 -0.55 1.66
C TRP A 170 -13.55 -0.62 0.83
N ILE A 171 -12.95 -1.81 0.69
CA ILE A 171 -11.77 -2.04 -0.15
C ILE A 171 -12.08 -1.67 -1.60
N ALA A 172 -13.21 -2.13 -2.13
CA ALA A 172 -13.62 -1.82 -3.49
C ALA A 172 -13.81 -0.31 -3.70
N GLU A 173 -14.34 0.41 -2.71
CA GLU A 173 -14.48 1.88 -2.73
C GLU A 173 -13.14 2.60 -2.64
N GLN A 174 -12.17 2.08 -1.88
CA GLN A 174 -10.81 2.65 -1.85
C GLN A 174 -10.16 2.52 -3.23
N ILE A 175 -10.11 1.30 -3.79
CA ILE A 175 -9.43 0.99 -5.06
C ILE A 175 -10.06 1.74 -6.25
N THR A 176 -11.39 1.83 -6.28
CA THR A 176 -12.12 2.54 -7.33
C THR A 176 -12.16 4.06 -7.12
N GLY A 177 -11.75 4.54 -5.96
CA GLY A 177 -11.88 5.93 -5.54
C GLY A 177 -10.65 6.80 -5.80
N PRO A 178 -10.76 8.11 -5.49
CA PRO A 178 -9.69 9.07 -5.70
C PRO A 178 -8.46 8.82 -4.83
N ASN A 179 -8.62 8.16 -3.66
CA ASN A 179 -7.51 7.83 -2.76
C ASN A 179 -6.45 6.93 -3.44
N TYR A 180 -6.91 6.06 -4.35
CA TYR A 180 -6.04 5.20 -5.16
C TYR A 180 -5.91 5.69 -6.61
N TYR A 181 -6.28 6.95 -6.88
CA TYR A 181 -6.23 7.53 -8.21
C TYR A 181 -7.03 6.74 -9.25
N PHE A 182 -8.18 6.16 -8.83
CA PHE A 182 -9.02 5.30 -9.67
C PHE A 182 -8.26 4.11 -10.25
N ALA A 183 -7.37 3.50 -9.46
CA ALA A 183 -6.49 2.40 -9.88
C ALA A 183 -7.23 1.32 -10.68
N TRP A 184 -8.46 0.98 -10.29
CA TRP A 184 -9.32 0.11 -11.09
C TRP A 184 -10.80 0.47 -10.93
N PRO A 185 -11.44 1.17 -11.89
CA PRO A 185 -12.79 1.73 -11.71
C PRO A 185 -13.93 0.69 -11.84
N PHE A 186 -13.62 -0.60 -11.87
CA PHE A 186 -14.60 -1.68 -12.07
C PHE A 186 -14.99 -2.34 -10.73
N LYS A 187 -15.85 -1.68 -9.93
CA LYS A 187 -16.22 -2.14 -8.57
C LYS A 187 -16.70 -3.61 -8.53
N ALA A 188 -17.52 -4.04 -9.48
CA ALA A 188 -18.03 -5.41 -9.54
C ALA A 188 -16.91 -6.45 -9.74
N TRP A 189 -15.86 -6.10 -10.50
CA TRP A 189 -14.68 -6.95 -10.66
C TRP A 189 -13.96 -7.11 -9.33
N VAL A 190 -13.65 -5.99 -8.67
CA VAL A 190 -12.91 -5.99 -7.39
C VAL A 190 -13.64 -6.84 -6.35
N LEU A 191 -14.96 -6.67 -6.23
CA LEU A 191 -15.80 -7.47 -5.33
C LEU A 191 -15.79 -8.95 -5.66
N ASN A 192 -15.71 -9.33 -6.95
CA ASN A 192 -15.64 -10.72 -7.34
C ASN A 192 -14.28 -11.36 -6.97
N GLU A 193 -13.17 -10.64 -7.19
CA GLU A 193 -11.85 -11.14 -6.79
C GLU A 193 -11.65 -11.21 -5.27
N LEU A 194 -12.29 -10.33 -4.49
CA LEU A 194 -12.22 -10.37 -3.03
C LEU A 194 -12.99 -11.55 -2.42
N LYS A 195 -13.97 -12.11 -3.14
CA LYS A 195 -14.71 -13.31 -2.73
C LYS A 195 -13.94 -14.60 -3.00
N ASP A 196 -12.95 -14.55 -3.89
CA ASP A 196 -12.08 -15.68 -4.13
C ASP A 196 -11.11 -15.81 -2.94
N GLU A 197 -11.38 -16.79 -2.09
CA GLU A 197 -10.60 -17.06 -0.88
C GLU A 197 -9.46 -18.06 -1.12
N SER A 198 -9.20 -18.48 -2.36
CA SER A 198 -8.08 -19.38 -2.68
C SER A 198 -6.72 -18.83 -2.25
N PHE A 199 -6.59 -17.51 -2.09
CA PHE A 199 -5.38 -16.87 -1.57
C PHE A 199 -5.06 -17.33 -0.14
N LEU A 200 -6.04 -17.75 0.66
CA LEU A 200 -5.79 -18.21 2.03
C LEU A 200 -4.82 -19.40 2.07
N ASP A 201 -4.76 -20.20 1.01
CA ASP A 201 -3.85 -21.34 0.90
C ASP A 201 -2.40 -20.95 0.53
N GLU A 202 -2.15 -19.69 0.15
CA GLU A 202 -0.79 -19.27 -0.17
C GLU A 202 0.09 -19.21 1.10
N PRO A 203 1.37 -19.62 1.03
CA PRO A 203 2.25 -19.71 2.21
C PRO A 203 2.37 -18.42 3.03
N ARG A 204 2.28 -17.26 2.36
CA ARG A 204 2.37 -15.94 3.02
C ARG A 204 1.19 -15.67 3.96
N TYR A 205 -0.01 -16.11 3.60
CA TYR A 205 -1.22 -15.87 4.41
C TYR A 205 -1.35 -16.95 5.49
N GLN A 206 -0.93 -18.19 5.20
CA GLN A 206 -0.80 -19.25 6.20
C GLN A 206 0.18 -18.86 7.33
N GLU A 207 1.30 -18.20 7.00
CA GLU A 207 2.24 -17.69 8.01
C GLU A 207 1.60 -16.62 8.91
N ILE A 208 0.80 -15.71 8.35
CA ILE A 208 0.05 -14.72 9.13
C ILE A 208 -0.96 -15.42 10.04
N THR A 209 -1.73 -16.37 9.53
CA THR A 209 -2.70 -17.14 10.33
C THR A 209 -2.01 -17.92 11.44
N ALA A 210 -0.89 -18.58 11.16
CA ALA A 210 -0.10 -19.29 12.16
C ALA A 210 0.41 -18.35 13.27
N PHE A 211 0.89 -17.16 12.89
CA PHE A 211 1.25 -16.13 13.85
C PHE A 211 0.07 -15.72 14.73
N LEU A 212 -1.09 -15.41 14.14
CA LEU A 212 -2.28 -15.00 14.88
C LEU A 212 -2.76 -16.08 15.85
N ASN A 213 -2.83 -17.34 15.42
CA ASN A 213 -3.16 -18.50 16.26
C ASN A 213 -2.19 -18.61 17.45
N SER A 214 -0.88 -18.51 17.17
CA SER A 214 0.15 -18.61 18.21
C SER A 214 0.08 -17.50 19.24
N TRP A 215 -0.27 -16.28 18.83
CA TRP A 215 -0.31 -15.12 19.70
C TRP A 215 -1.59 -15.04 20.52
N TYR A 216 -2.75 -15.27 19.90
CA TYR A 216 -4.06 -15.16 20.54
C TYR A 216 -4.60 -16.49 21.08
N GLY A 217 -3.85 -17.59 20.94
CA GLY A 217 -4.16 -18.89 21.54
C GLY A 217 -5.42 -19.54 20.97
N ARG A 218 -5.64 -19.44 19.66
CA ARG A 218 -6.75 -20.08 18.94
C ARG A 218 -6.28 -21.30 18.15
#